data_AF-A0A956A556-F1
#
_entry.id   AF-A0A956A556-F1
#
_cell.length_a   1.000
_cell.length_b   1.000
_cell.length_c   1.000
_cell.angle_alpha   90.00
_cell.angle_beta   90.00
_cell.angle_gamma   90.00
#
_symmetry.space_group_name_H-M   'P 1'
#
loop_
_entity.id
_entity.type
_entity.pdbx_description
1 polymer ?
#
loop_
_entity_poly.entity_id
_entity_poly.type
_entity_poly.pdbx_seq_one_letter_code
_entity_poly.pdbx_strand_id
1 'polypeptide(L)' 'MSTALATNAESDATARPRYGTRGRVLHVDLSTRTSRVEEVPEEVYKRFLAGYGLGAWLMWRNYPAGADPLAPE' A
#
# COMPACT_ATOMS: atom_id res chain seq x y z
N MET A 1 21.40 15.12 23.50
CA MET A 1 20.74 13.88 23.95
C MET A 1 19.25 14.15 24.13
N SER A 2 18.42 13.69 23.19
CA SER A 2 16.94 13.60 23.31
C SER A 2 16.47 12.75 22.11
N THR A 3 16.38 11.44 22.31
CA THR A 3 15.14 10.65 22.51
C THR A 3 14.53 10.21 21.19
N ALA A 4 14.65 8.90 20.94
CA ALA A 4 14.19 8.18 19.77
C ALA A 4 12.66 8.22 19.61
N LEU A 5 12.19 8.44 18.38
CA LEU A 5 10.86 8.03 17.92
C LEU A 5 11.05 6.70 17.20
N ALA A 6 10.73 5.62 17.90
CA ALA A 6 10.59 4.30 17.32
C ALA A 6 9.52 4.34 16.22
N THR A 7 9.94 4.16 14.96
CA THR A 7 9.04 3.71 13.91
C THR A 7 8.72 2.26 14.22
N ASN A 8 7.56 2.01 14.82
CA ASN A 8 7.02 0.67 15.01
C ASN A 8 6.65 0.10 13.64
N ALA A 9 7.65 -0.45 12.95
CA ALA A 9 7.44 -1.49 11.96
C ALA A 9 7.31 -2.82 12.72
N GLU A 10 6.17 -3.04 13.37
CA GLU A 10 5.80 -4.39 13.80
C GLU A 10 5.41 -5.15 12.53
N SER A 11 6.42 -5.75 11.87
CA SER A 11 6.16 -6.76 10.86
C SER A 11 5.57 -7.96 11.57
N ASP A 12 4.37 -8.35 11.19
CA ASP A 12 3.70 -9.57 11.64
C ASP A 12 4.65 -10.77 11.45
N ALA A 13 5.24 -11.21 12.56
CA ALA A 13 6.18 -12.32 12.64
C ALA A 13 5.51 -13.69 12.45
N THR A 14 4.24 -13.73 12.04
CA THR A 14 3.49 -14.98 11.79
C THR A 14 2.88 -15.10 10.40
N ALA A 15 3.27 -14.25 9.45
CA ALA A 15 2.82 -14.38 8.06
C ALA A 15 3.45 -15.60 7.39
N ARG A 16 2.62 -16.56 6.97
CA ARG A 16 3.02 -17.69 6.11
C ARG A 16 3.85 -17.17 4.92
N PRO A 17 4.85 -17.93 4.45
CA PRO A 17 5.65 -17.51 3.30
C PRO A 17 4.74 -17.24 2.10
N ARG A 18 4.83 -16.02 1.58
CA ARG A 18 4.09 -15.53 0.41
C ARG A 18 4.97 -15.71 -0.83
N TYR A 19 4.43 -16.28 -1.90
CA TYR A 19 5.14 -16.47 -3.17
C TYR A 19 4.46 -15.67 -4.29
N GLY A 20 5.23 -15.28 -5.31
CA GLY A 20 4.72 -14.53 -6.47
C GLY A 20 4.50 -13.02 -6.23
N THR A 21 4.29 -12.58 -4.98
CA THR A 21 4.21 -11.16 -4.62
C THR A 21 4.95 -10.87 -3.31
N ARG A 22 5.38 -9.61 -3.12
CA ARG A 22 6.00 -9.16 -1.86
C ARG A 22 4.97 -8.77 -0.80
N GLY A 23 3.70 -8.63 -1.16
CA GLY A 23 2.64 -8.12 -0.28
C GLY A 23 2.81 -6.65 0.13
N ARG A 24 3.65 -5.88 -0.58
CA ARG A 24 4.00 -4.50 -0.21
C ARG A 24 3.76 -3.55 -1.38
N VAL A 25 3.17 -2.39 -1.07
CA VAL A 25 2.92 -1.29 -2.00
C VAL A 25 3.63 -0.04 -1.47
N LEU A 26 4.38 0.65 -2.32
CA LEU A 26 4.99 1.93 -1.98
C LEU A 26 4.02 3.04 -2.38
N HIS A 27 3.58 3.82 -1.40
CA HIS A 27 2.83 5.05 -1.62
C HIS A 27 3.81 6.21 -1.63
N VAL A 28 3.73 7.06 -2.65
CA VAL A 28 4.58 8.24 -2.80
C VAL A 28 3.68 9.46 -2.89
N ASP A 29 3.90 10.44 -2.03
CA ASP A 29 3.29 11.75 -2.12
C ASP A 29 4.30 12.72 -2.74
N LEU A 30 3.99 13.19 -3.95
CA LEU A 30 4.85 14.09 -4.71
C LEU A 30 4.80 15.54 -4.20
N SER A 31 3.69 15.94 -3.56
CA SER A 31 3.51 17.28 -2.98
C SER A 31 4.43 17.46 -1.77
N THR A 32 4.51 16.44 -0.91
CA THR A 32 5.35 16.47 0.30
C THR A 32 6.73 15.82 0.13
N ARG A 33 6.97 15.16 -1.00
CA ARG A 33 8.19 14.35 -1.27
C ARG A 33 8.42 13.27 -0.20
N THR A 34 7.34 12.67 0.28
CA THR A 34 7.40 11.60 1.27
C THR A 34 6.98 10.27 0.64
N SER A 35 7.32 9.17 1.32
CA SER A 35 6.86 7.85 0.93
C SER A 35 6.58 6.99 2.15
N ARG A 36 5.64 6.07 2.01
CA ARG A 36 5.32 5.06 3.02
C ARG A 36 5.10 3.71 2.36
N VAL A 37 5.42 2.64 3.08
CA VAL A 37 5.14 1.28 2.63
C VAL A 37 3.83 0.81 3.28
N GLU A 38 2.94 0.28 2.47
CA GLU A 38 1.73 -0.41 2.93
C GLU A 38 1.88 -1.92 2.73
N GLU A 39 1.59 -2.68 3.77
CA GLU A 39 1.41 -4.12 3.66
C GLU A 39 -0.03 -4.41 3.23
N VAL A 40 -0.19 -4.96 2.03
CA VAL A 40 -1.50 -5.31 1.50
C VAL A 40 -1.81 -6.76 1.92
N PRO A 41 -2.98 -7.01 2.54
CA PRO A 41 -3.34 -8.35 3.00
C PRO A 41 -3.35 -9.41 1.90
N GLU A 42 -2.99 -10.65 2.24
CA GLU A 42 -2.86 -11.75 1.27
C GLU A 42 -4.21 -12.07 0.58
N GLU A 43 -5.33 -11.89 1.27
CA GLU A 43 -6.68 -12.11 0.72
C GLU A 43 -6.99 -11.19 -0.47
N VAL A 44 -6.41 -9.99 -0.50
CA VAL A 44 -6.56 -9.06 -1.64
C VAL A 44 -5.89 -9.67 -2.86
N TYR A 45 -4.66 -10.18 -2.71
CA TYR A 45 -3.96 -10.85 -3.80
C TYR A 45 -4.63 -12.16 -4.23
N LYS A 46 -5.25 -12.90 -3.30
CA LYS A 46 -6.02 -14.10 -3.65
C LYS A 46 -7.30 -13.76 -4.42
N ARG A 47 -7.92 -12.62 -4.13
CA ARG A 47 -9.17 -12.19 -4.75
C ARG A 47 -8.98 -11.46 -6.08
N PHE A 48 -7.94 -10.65 -6.19
CA PHE A 48 -7.73 -9.73 -7.31
C PHE A 48 -6.38 -9.93 -8.01
N LEU A 49 -5.61 -10.96 -7.65
CA LEU A 49 -4.26 -11.21 -8.17
C LEU A 49 -3.34 -10.00 -7.95
N ALA A 50 -2.40 -9.80 -8.88
CA ALA A 50 -1.50 -8.65 -8.93
C ALA A 50 -1.79 -7.82 -10.19
N GLY A 51 -0.88 -6.91 -10.55
CA GLY A 51 -1.00 -6.12 -11.79
C GLY A 51 -2.31 -5.35 -11.85
N TYR A 52 -3.09 -5.55 -12.92
CA TYR A 52 -4.32 -4.80 -13.17
C TYR A 52 -5.37 -4.98 -12.07
N GLY A 53 -5.56 -6.19 -11.54
CA GLY A 53 -6.59 -6.43 -10.52
C GLY A 53 -6.26 -5.76 -9.19
N LEU A 54 -4.98 -5.76 -8.79
CA LEU A 54 -4.51 -4.97 -7.64
C LEU A 54 -4.65 -3.47 -7.89
N GLY A 55 -4.30 -3.00 -9.08
CA GLY A 55 -4.46 -1.60 -9.49
C GLY A 55 -5.92 -1.14 -9.38
N ALA A 56 -6.86 -1.91 -9.92
CA ALA A 56 -8.29 -1.62 -9.85
C ALA A 56 -8.81 -1.58 -8.40
N TRP A 57 -8.38 -2.52 -7.56
CA TRP A 57 -8.75 -2.53 -6.14
C TRP A 57 -8.21 -1.31 -5.39
N LEU A 58 -6.96 -0.92 -5.64
CA LEU A 58 -6.35 0.28 -5.06
C LEU A 58 -7.07 1.55 -5.52
N MET A 59 -7.44 1.65 -6.81
CA MET A 59 -8.20 2.79 -7.32
C MET A 59 -9.58 2.87 -6.67
N TRP A 60 -10.34 1.78 -6.65
CA TRP A 60 -11.67 1.74 -6.04
C TRP A 60 -11.66 2.10 -4.55
N ARG A 61 -10.61 1.69 -3.82
CA ARG A 61 -10.47 1.97 -2.38
C ARG A 61 -10.08 3.42 -2.09
N ASN A 62 -9.21 4.02 -2.89
CA ASN A 62 -8.59 5.30 -2.57
C ASN A 62 -9.24 6.50 -3.28
N TYR A 63 -9.93 6.27 -4.40
CA TYR A 63 -10.45 7.32 -5.26
C TYR A 63 -11.98 7.27 -5.32
N PRO A 64 -12.68 8.36 -4.97
CA PRO A 64 -14.13 8.41 -5.08
C PRO A 64 -14.57 8.37 -6.54
N ALA A 65 -15.79 7.88 -6.77
CA ALA A 65 -16.40 7.91 -8.09
C ALA A 65 -16.53 9.35 -8.58
N GLY A 66 -16.12 9.61 -9.83
CA GLY A 66 -16.18 10.94 -10.42
C GLY A 66 -15.04 11.88 -9.98
N ALA A 67 -13.98 11.36 -9.37
CA ALA A 67 -12.75 12.13 -9.16
C ALA A 67 -12.26 12.74 -10.49
N ASP A 68 -11.79 13.99 -10.44
CA ASP A 68 -11.19 14.65 -11.59
C ASP A 68 -9.90 13.90 -11.99
N PRO A 69 -9.78 13.40 -13.23
CA PRO A 69 -8.60 12.68 -13.68
C PRO A 69 -7.29 13.48 -13.63
N LEU A 70 -7.36 14.80 -13.49
CA LEU A 70 -6.20 15.70 -13.43
C LEU A 70 -5.99 16.32 -12.05
N ALA A 71 -6.81 15.97 -11.05
CA ALA A 71 -6.58 16.41 -9.68
C ALA A 71 -5.29 15.82 -9.11
N PRO A 72 -4.63 16.53 -8.16
CA PRO A 72 -3.41 16.04 -7.52
C PRO A 72 -3.62 14.89 -6.53
N GLU A 73 -4.86 14.66 -6.09
CA GLU A 73 -5.27 13.51 -5.26
C GLU A 73 -5.46 12.25 -6.11
#